data_AF-A0A3M1KJS9-F1
#
_entry.id   AF-A0A3M1KJS9-F1
#
_cell.length_a   1.000
_cell.length_b   1.000
_cell.length_c   1.000
_cell.angle_alpha   90.00
_cell.angle_beta   90.00
_cell.angle_gamma   90.00
#
_symmetry.space_group_name_H-M   'P 1'
#
loop_
_entity.id
_entity.type
_entity.pdbx_description
1 polymer ?
#
loop_
_entity_poly.entity_id
_entity_poly.type
_entity_poly.pdbx_seq_one_letter_code
_entity_poly.pdbx_strand_id
1 'polypeptide(L)'
;MQKMGLVVRRRVARFVWGLILTLACLTARGGELGFYYGQRLDPGEWQHLEYLVLQPEHTPERPLRLLKKAGVKPLAYISVGEVAREAGYFDLIPDGALLSD
;
A
#
# COMPACT_ATOMS: atom_id res chain seq x y z
N MET A 1 50.70 -20.27 -15.86
CA MET A 1 50.16 -18.88 -15.89
C MET A 1 48.62 -18.79 -15.96
N GLN A 2 47.83 -19.87 -15.74
CA GLN A 2 46.35 -19.83 -15.86
C GLN A 2 45.59 -19.34 -14.61
N LYS A 3 46.19 -19.32 -13.41
CA LYS A 3 45.48 -19.00 -12.15
C LYS A 3 45.14 -17.50 -11.99
N MET A 4 45.84 -16.61 -12.68
CA MET A 4 45.72 -15.15 -12.48
C MET A 4 44.42 -14.57 -13.09
N GLY A 5 43.99 -15.10 -14.26
CA GLY A 5 42.73 -14.68 -14.89
C GLY A 5 41.47 -15.08 -14.10
N LEU A 6 41.54 -16.18 -13.33
CA LEU A 6 40.43 -16.65 -12.51
C LEU A 6 40.18 -15.74 -11.29
N VAL A 7 41.25 -15.20 -10.70
CA VAL A 7 41.17 -14.29 -9.54
C VAL A 7 40.57 -12.94 -9.94
N VAL A 8 40.95 -12.40 -11.10
CA VAL A 8 40.39 -11.13 -11.62
C VAL A 8 38.91 -11.28 -11.94
N ARG A 9 38.49 -12.38 -12.59
CA ARG A 9 37.07 -12.68 -12.86
C ARG A 9 36.22 -12.75 -11.59
N ARG A 10 36.74 -13.35 -10.51
CA ARG A 10 36.03 -13.43 -9.22
C ARG A 10 35.89 -12.07 -8.55
N ARG A 11 36.89 -11.20 -8.66
CA ARG A 11 36.82 -9.83 -8.10
C ARG A 11 35.79 -8.99 -8.86
N VAL A 12 35.81 -9.02 -10.19
CA VAL A 12 34.83 -8.30 -11.02
C VAL A 12 33.41 -8.80 -10.75
N ALA A 13 33.20 -10.12 -10.66
CA ALA A 13 31.88 -10.67 -10.33
C ALA A 13 31.36 -10.19 -8.97
N ARG A 14 32.23 -10.10 -7.95
CA ARG A 14 31.84 -9.57 -6.62
C ARG A 14 31.47 -8.09 -6.66
N PHE A 15 32.19 -7.29 -7.45
CA PHE A 15 31.84 -5.87 -7.65
C PHE A 15 30.52 -5.71 -8.37
N VAL A 16 30.26 -6.49 -9.42
CA VAL A 16 28.99 -6.47 -10.15
C VAL A 16 27.83 -6.89 -9.23
N TRP A 17 28.00 -7.96 -8.46
CA TRP A 17 27.00 -8.40 -7.48
C TRP A 17 26.76 -7.35 -6.38
N GLY A 18 27.81 -6.72 -5.86
CA GLY A 18 27.70 -5.63 -4.91
C GLY A 18 26.93 -4.45 -5.50
N LEU A 19 27.23 -4.06 -6.74
CA LEU A 19 26.53 -2.98 -7.43
C LEU A 19 25.04 -3.29 -7.62
N ILE A 20 24.70 -4.51 -8.05
CA ILE A 20 23.31 -4.97 -8.20
C ILE A 20 22.55 -4.91 -6.88
N LEU A 21 23.15 -5.40 -5.79
CA LEU A 21 22.53 -5.37 -4.47
C LEU A 21 22.35 -3.94 -3.94
N THR A 22 23.30 -3.05 -4.22
CA THR A 22 23.22 -1.65 -3.79
C THR A 22 22.12 -0.91 -4.57
N LEU A 23 22.01 -1.15 -5.88
CA LEU A 23 20.92 -0.62 -6.70
C LEU A 23 19.56 -1.12 -6.23
N ALA A 24 19.43 -2.43 -5.95
CA ALA A 24 18.19 -3.01 -5.46
C ALA A 24 17.74 -2.39 -4.13
N CYS A 25 18.69 -2.10 -3.24
CA CYS A 25 18.43 -1.45 -1.95
C CYS A 25 18.01 0.02 -2.14
N LEU A 26 18.63 0.77 -3.07
CA LEU A 26 18.22 2.14 -3.39
C LEU A 26 16.82 2.20 -4.01
N THR A 27 16.40 1.17 -4.75
CA THR A 27 15.06 1.07 -5.34
C THR A 27 14.02 0.49 -4.38
N ALA A 28 14.42 0.00 -3.21
CA ALA A 28 13.50 -0.45 -2.17
C ALA A 28 12.85 0.77 -1.51
N ARG A 29 11.93 1.40 -2.25
CA ARG A 29 11.05 2.44 -1.74
C ARG A 29 10.18 1.78 -0.68
N GLY A 30 10.30 2.22 0.58
CA GLY A 30 9.32 1.89 1.60
C GLY A 30 7.96 2.36 1.09
N GLY A 31 6.98 1.45 1.04
CA GLY A 31 5.69 1.73 0.45
C GLY A 31 5.02 2.93 1.09
N GLU A 32 4.82 4.00 0.32
CA GLU A 32 4.13 5.19 0.82
C GLU A 32 2.66 4.82 1.07
N LEU A 33 2.21 5.02 2.31
CA LEU A 33 0.87 4.71 2.80
C LEU A 33 0.13 6.01 3.08
N GLY A 34 -1.03 6.19 2.46
CA GLY A 34 -1.95 7.29 2.74
C GLY A 34 -3.22 6.83 3.45
N PHE A 35 -3.89 7.77 4.11
CA PHE A 35 -5.20 7.58 4.72
C PHE A 35 -6.14 8.69 4.25
N TYR A 36 -7.30 8.31 3.72
CA TYR A 36 -8.30 9.27 3.26
C TYR A 36 -9.72 8.78 3.60
N TYR A 37 -10.40 9.55 4.45
CA TYR A 37 -11.76 9.26 4.92
C TYR A 37 -12.81 10.28 4.43
N GLY A 38 -12.41 11.20 3.55
CA GLY A 38 -13.27 12.27 3.03
C GLY A 38 -14.31 11.78 2.03
N GLN A 39 -15.24 12.67 1.67
CA GLN A 39 -16.40 12.31 0.83
C GLN A 39 -16.15 12.35 -0.69
N ARG A 40 -15.08 12.99 -1.16
CA ARG A 40 -14.79 13.14 -2.59
C ARG A 40 -13.36 12.75 -2.89
N LEU A 41 -13.20 11.49 -3.26
CA LEU A 41 -11.93 10.94 -3.69
C LEU A 41 -11.56 11.45 -5.09
N ASP A 42 -10.54 12.32 -5.17
CA ASP A 42 -9.85 12.65 -6.42
C ASP A 42 -8.64 11.71 -6.59
N PRO A 43 -8.68 10.75 -7.54
CA PRO A 43 -7.57 9.83 -7.75
C PRO A 43 -6.26 10.52 -8.09
N GLY A 44 -6.27 11.73 -8.67
CA GLY A 44 -5.08 12.44 -9.11
C GLY A 44 -4.10 12.76 -7.98
N GLU A 45 -4.61 13.05 -6.79
CA GLU A 45 -3.81 13.43 -5.63
C GLU A 45 -3.02 12.24 -5.04
N TRP A 46 -3.51 11.01 -5.21
CA TRP A 46 -3.03 9.84 -4.48
C TRP A 46 -2.25 8.83 -5.33
N GLN A 47 -2.02 9.10 -6.62
CA GLN A 47 -1.38 8.15 -7.54
C GLN A 47 0.09 7.85 -7.22
N HIS A 48 0.72 8.69 -6.40
CA HIS A 48 2.12 8.54 -6.02
C HIS A 48 2.32 7.50 -4.91
N LEU A 49 1.25 7.09 -4.23
CA LEU A 49 1.30 6.17 -3.10
C LEU A 49 1.32 4.71 -3.53
N GLU A 50 1.91 3.84 -2.71
CA GLU A 50 1.77 2.39 -2.89
C GLU A 50 0.45 1.89 -2.30
N TYR A 51 0.08 2.39 -1.12
CA TYR A 51 -1.12 1.99 -0.39
C TYR A 51 -1.98 3.20 -0.04
N LEU A 52 -3.29 3.05 -0.10
CA LEU A 52 -4.23 4.09 0.31
C LEU A 52 -5.40 3.49 1.07
N VAL A 53 -5.55 3.84 2.34
CA VAL A 53 -6.70 3.44 3.17
C VAL A 53 -7.86 4.37 2.88
N LEU A 54 -9.03 3.81 2.60
CA LEU A 54 -10.22 4.50 2.13
C LEU A 54 -11.45 4.11 2.95
N GLN A 55 -12.34 5.07 3.18
CA GLN A 55 -13.70 4.82 3.67
C GLN A 55 -14.56 4.21 2.55
N PRO A 56 -15.03 2.95 2.64
CA PRO A 56 -15.73 2.28 1.55
C PRO A 56 -16.99 3.01 1.08
N GLU A 57 -17.77 3.55 2.01
CA GLU A 57 -19.04 4.23 1.76
C GLU A 57 -18.85 5.53 0.95
N HIS A 58 -17.66 6.12 1.02
CA HIS A 58 -17.30 7.35 0.31
C HIS A 58 -16.44 7.12 -0.94
N THR A 59 -16.21 5.85 -1.32
CA THR A 59 -15.29 5.48 -2.40
C THR A 59 -16.03 4.87 -3.59
N PRO A 60 -16.47 5.69 -4.57
CA PRO A 60 -17.14 5.18 -5.75
C PRO A 60 -16.21 4.31 -6.60
N GLU A 61 -16.80 3.37 -7.33
CA GLU A 61 -16.07 2.35 -8.09
C GLU A 61 -15.14 2.96 -9.17
N ARG A 62 -15.56 4.05 -9.81
CA ARG A 62 -14.78 4.71 -10.87
C ARG A 62 -13.42 5.22 -10.37
N PRO A 63 -13.34 6.10 -9.34
CA PRO A 63 -12.06 6.52 -8.80
C PRO A 63 -11.23 5.36 -8.23
N LEU A 64 -11.85 4.37 -7.60
CA LEU A 64 -11.15 3.17 -7.13
C LEU A 64 -10.43 2.42 -8.26
N ARG A 65 -11.08 2.27 -9.43
CA ARG A 65 -10.46 1.66 -10.62
C ARG A 65 -9.30 2.48 -11.15
N LEU A 66 -9.36 3.81 -11.07
CA LEU A 66 -8.28 4.71 -11.51
C LEU A 66 -7.05 4.56 -10.61
N LEU A 67 -7.23 4.50 -9.29
CA LEU A 67 -6.15 4.24 -8.34
C LEU A 67 -5.46 2.89 -8.61
N LYS A 68 -6.24 1.82 -8.79
CA LYS A 68 -5.71 0.49 -9.12
C LYS A 68 -4.93 0.49 -10.44
N LYS A 69 -5.42 1.21 -11.46
CA LYS A 69 -4.70 1.37 -12.74
C LYS A 69 -3.39 2.15 -12.60
N ALA A 70 -3.30 3.06 -11.64
CA ALA A 70 -2.08 3.81 -11.33
C ALA A 70 -1.07 3.01 -10.47
N GLY A 71 -1.40 1.78 -10.07
CA GLY A 71 -0.53 0.94 -9.24
C GLY A 71 -0.74 1.10 -7.74
N VAL A 72 -1.68 1.95 -7.32
CA VAL A 72 -2.07 2.09 -5.91
C VAL A 72 -2.83 0.86 -5.46
N LYS A 73 -2.53 0.38 -4.25
CA LYS A 73 -3.23 -0.71 -3.55
C LYS A 73 -4.23 -0.11 -2.54
N PRO A 74 -5.50 0.06 -2.93
CA PRO A 74 -6.50 0.57 -2.01
C PRO A 74 -6.82 -0.46 -0.92
N LEU A 75 -6.93 0.02 0.32
CA LEU A 75 -7.31 -0.74 1.51
C LEU A 75 -8.61 -0.16 2.06
N ALA A 76 -9.55 -1.02 2.46
CA ALA A 76 -10.78 -0.58 3.10
C ALA A 76 -10.54 -0.35 4.60
N TYR A 77 -10.98 0.80 5.11
CA TYR A 77 -11.08 0.99 6.55
C TYR A 77 -12.24 0.17 7.12
N ILE A 78 -11.96 -0.54 8.22
CA ILE A 78 -12.94 -1.33 8.96
C ILE A 78 -12.68 -1.10 10.45
N SER A 79 -13.68 -0.62 11.17
CA SER A 79 -13.69 -0.64 12.64
C SER A 79 -14.22 -1.98 13.13
N VAL A 80 -13.49 -2.62 14.05
CA VAL A 80 -13.83 -3.96 14.57
C VAL A 80 -14.44 -3.90 15.98
N GLY A 81 -14.09 -2.88 16.76
CA GLY A 81 -14.56 -2.73 18.16
C GLY A 81 -15.64 -1.67 18.36
N GLU A 82 -15.85 -0.81 17.37
CA GLU A 82 -16.78 0.32 17.46
C GLU A 82 -17.59 0.39 16.17
N VAL A 83 -18.86 0.78 16.26
CA VAL A 83 -19.65 1.08 15.07
C VAL A 83 -20.22 2.49 15.16
N ALA A 84 -19.96 3.29 14.12
CA ALA A 84 -20.55 4.61 13.99
C ALA A 84 -22.07 4.50 13.78
N ARG A 85 -22.84 5.32 14.49
CA ARG A 85 -24.31 5.37 14.35
C ARG A 85 -24.77 5.66 12.92
N GLU A 86 -23.96 6.39 12.17
CA GLU A 86 -24.25 6.78 10.78
C GLU A 86 -23.86 5.70 9.75
N ALA A 87 -23.23 4.61 10.20
CA ALA A 87 -22.88 3.51 9.31
C ALA A 87 -24.15 2.86 8.75
N GLY A 88 -24.20 2.63 7.43
CA GLY A 88 -25.39 2.08 6.77
C GLY A 88 -25.77 0.66 7.22
N TYR A 89 -24.91 -0.02 7.98
CA TYR A 89 -25.16 -1.33 8.58
C TYR A 89 -25.42 -1.27 10.09
N PHE A 90 -25.50 -0.08 10.69
CA PHE A 90 -25.69 0.08 12.13
C PHE A 90 -26.98 -0.61 12.62
N ASP A 91 -28.08 -0.45 11.88
CA ASP A 91 -29.37 -1.07 12.21
C ASP A 91 -29.41 -2.59 11.99
N LEU A 92 -28.35 -3.18 11.43
CA LEU A 92 -28.19 -4.63 11.28
C LEU A 92 -27.49 -5.26 12.48
N ILE A 93 -27.02 -4.46 13.42
CA ILE A 93 -26.33 -4.95 14.62
C ILE A 93 -27.37 -5.53 15.58
N PRO A 94 -27.20 -6.78 16.06
CA PRO A 94 -28.13 -7.38 17.01
C PRO A 94 -28.26 -6.57 18.31
N ASP A 95 -29.49 -6.47 18.82
CA ASP A 95 -29.76 -5.90 20.13
C ASP A 95 -28.90 -6.58 21.21
N GLY A 96 -28.17 -5.79 22.00
CA GLY A 96 -27.26 -6.26 23.04
C GLY A 96 -25.82 -6.55 22.59
N ALA A 97 -25.50 -6.47 21.29
CA ALA A 97 -24.11 -6.50 20.81
C ALA A 97 -23.42 -5.12 20.90
N LEU A 98 -24.20 -4.04 20.99
CA LEU A 98 -23.70 -2.70 21.28
C LEU A 98 -23.48 -2.55 22.78
N LEU A 99 -22.25 -2.22 23.17
CA LEU A 99 -21.98 -1.72 24.50
C LEU A 99 -22.50 -0.28 24.56
N SER A 100 -23.59 -0.08 25.30
CA SER A 100 -24.07 1.24 25.69
C SER A 100 -23.46 1.59 27.04
N ASP A 101 -22.76 2.73 27.11
CA ASP A 101 -22.31 3.33 28.38
C ASP A 101 -23.46 3.66 29.32
#